data_AF-A0A812X2A3-F1
#
_entry.id   AF-A0A812X2A3-F1
#
_cell.length_a   1.000
_cell.length_b   1.000
_cell.length_c   1.000
_cell.angle_alpha   90.00
_cell.angle_beta   90.00
_cell.angle_gamma   90.00
#
_symmetry.space_group_name_H-M   'P 1'
#
loop_
_entity.id
_entity.type
_entity.pdbx_description
1 polymer ?
#
loop_
_entity_poly.entity_id
_entity_poly.type
_entity_poly.pdbx_seq_one_letter_code
_entity_poly.pdbx_strand_id
1 'polypeptide(L)'
;MEEPGKYAHMPNIGVYGTSCAAWDQVPGTPLSSRCAPGSDWSSADFNWCQLPWCFVNSSCASRIPTRVFNGSMLYYSYDSCGNAPDCYHDFGQDLRCPYDPYGSKSYKVHKGDGCECLFHGIELPPETFLLDADADSDTSEVFGNMSYAGIYGTTCAAWDQMPGSPWAEHCPRDADWCHSEHNWCQLPWCYVSEACETKISSTFFDNTSAVAFYSYNTCLDTPNCRSVPLDASCPFDSRDIRWPTAVSCPDSWSDVCECQYQGSLLPGPLFTQFPAEEPRRF
;
A
#
# COMPACT_ATOMS: atom_id res chain seq x y z
N MET A 1 -16.91 -2.42 30.22
CA MET A 1 -15.71 -2.08 31.01
C MET A 1 -14.62 -1.70 30.04
N GLU A 2 -13.93 -0.59 30.31
CA GLU A 2 -12.68 -0.24 29.64
C GLU A 2 -11.61 -1.24 30.09
N GLU A 3 -10.92 -1.88 29.15
CA GLU A 3 -9.87 -2.86 29.42
C GLU A 3 -8.55 -2.36 28.80
N PRO A 4 -7.85 -1.41 29.45
CA PRO A 4 -6.54 -0.97 28.99
C PRO A 4 -5.61 -2.16 28.76
N GLY A 5 -4.89 -2.16 27.63
CA GLY A 5 -3.94 -3.23 27.30
C GLY A 5 -4.57 -4.54 26.80
N LYS A 6 -5.90 -4.61 26.62
CA LYS A 6 -6.61 -5.80 26.10
C LYS A 6 -5.94 -6.42 24.87
N TYR A 7 -5.43 -5.59 23.97
CA TYR A 7 -4.83 -6.02 22.69
C TYR A 7 -3.30 -5.97 22.68
N ALA A 8 -2.64 -5.69 23.81
CA ALA A 8 -1.18 -5.52 23.85
C ALA A 8 -0.38 -6.78 23.48
N HIS A 9 -1.01 -7.96 23.57
CA HIS A 9 -0.40 -9.25 23.24
C HIS A 9 -0.60 -9.65 21.77
N MET A 10 -1.35 -8.88 20.99
CA MET A 10 -1.61 -9.17 19.59
C MET A 10 -0.39 -8.80 18.75
N PRO A 11 0.14 -9.70 17.89
CA PRO A 11 1.44 -9.52 17.24
C PRO A 11 1.48 -8.30 16.31
N ASN A 12 0.35 -7.99 15.66
CA ASN A 12 0.28 -6.91 14.66
C ASN A 12 -0.39 -5.64 15.20
N ILE A 13 -0.55 -5.51 16.52
CA ILE A 13 -1.22 -4.36 17.12
C ILE A 13 -0.45 -3.05 16.90
N GLY A 14 0.87 -3.11 16.77
CA GLY A 14 1.74 -1.94 16.59
C GLY A 14 1.56 -1.22 15.25
N VAL A 15 1.04 -1.92 14.22
CA VAL A 15 0.79 -1.37 12.88
C VAL A 15 -0.71 -1.24 12.56
N TYR A 16 -1.59 -1.69 13.46
CA TYR A 16 -3.04 -1.66 13.26
C TYR A 16 -3.54 -0.23 13.01
N GLY A 17 -4.08 0.04 11.82
CA GLY A 17 -4.63 1.34 11.44
C GLY A 17 -3.59 2.43 11.10
N THR A 18 -2.29 2.11 11.00
CA THR A 18 -1.25 3.11 10.72
C THR A 18 -1.18 3.53 9.24
N SER A 19 -1.69 2.70 8.34
CA SER A 19 -1.91 3.01 6.93
C SER A 19 -3.32 2.54 6.54
N CYS A 20 -3.78 2.86 5.34
CA CYS A 20 -4.96 2.18 4.80
C CYS A 20 -4.64 0.70 4.53
N ALA A 21 -5.51 -0.17 5.04
CA ALA A 21 -5.55 -1.60 4.76
C ALA A 21 -6.88 -2.17 5.22
N ALA A 22 -7.27 -3.36 4.74
CA ALA A 22 -8.40 -4.12 5.26
C ALA A 22 -8.07 -4.76 6.63
N TRP A 23 -7.72 -3.92 7.61
CA TRP A 23 -7.13 -4.34 8.89
C TRP A 23 -7.97 -5.33 9.68
N ASP A 24 -9.29 -5.31 9.49
CA ASP A 24 -10.20 -6.20 10.19
C ASP A 24 -10.11 -7.63 9.69
N GLN A 25 -9.51 -7.90 8.53
CA GLN A 25 -9.13 -9.23 8.08
C GLN A 25 -7.70 -9.63 8.46
N VAL A 26 -6.82 -8.66 8.71
CA VAL A 26 -5.39 -8.91 8.90
C VAL A 26 -5.18 -9.77 10.15
N PRO A 27 -4.56 -10.95 10.06
CA PRO A 27 -4.33 -11.81 11.22
C PRO A 27 -3.60 -11.08 12.35
N GLY A 28 -3.87 -11.48 13.59
CA GLY A 28 -3.24 -10.86 14.75
C GLY A 28 -3.68 -9.41 15.00
N THR A 29 -4.79 -8.96 14.41
CA THR A 29 -5.47 -7.70 14.76
C THR A 29 -6.78 -7.96 15.53
N PRO A 30 -7.34 -6.94 16.21
CA PRO A 30 -8.49 -7.10 17.12
C PRO A 30 -9.76 -7.74 16.55
N LEU A 31 -10.05 -7.54 15.25
CA LEU A 31 -11.30 -7.99 14.63
C LEU A 31 -11.13 -9.17 13.66
N SER A 32 -9.89 -9.59 13.37
CA SER A 32 -9.56 -10.68 12.45
C SER A 32 -10.35 -11.97 12.65
N SER A 33 -10.51 -12.42 13.91
CA SER A 33 -11.29 -13.62 14.24
C SER A 33 -12.77 -13.55 13.85
N ARG A 34 -13.37 -12.35 13.77
CA ARG A 34 -14.76 -12.14 13.36
C ARG A 34 -14.90 -12.01 11.84
N CYS A 35 -13.80 -11.71 11.17
CA CYS A 35 -13.71 -11.43 9.75
C CYS A 35 -12.91 -12.53 9.04
N ALA A 36 -13.21 -13.79 9.33
CA ALA A 36 -12.45 -14.93 8.86
C ALA A 36 -12.51 -15.07 7.32
N PRO A 37 -11.42 -15.49 6.65
CA PRO A 37 -11.43 -15.81 5.23
C PRO A 37 -12.57 -16.77 4.85
N GLY A 38 -13.24 -16.49 3.73
CA GLY A 38 -14.38 -17.27 3.25
C GLY A 38 -15.75 -16.86 3.81
N SER A 39 -15.83 -15.82 4.64
CA SER A 39 -17.14 -15.26 5.05
C SER A 39 -17.90 -14.66 3.84
N ASP A 40 -19.20 -14.45 4.00
CA ASP A 40 -20.05 -13.88 2.95
C ASP A 40 -19.85 -12.35 2.85
N TRP A 41 -18.93 -11.91 2.00
CA TRP A 41 -18.60 -10.50 1.79
C TRP A 41 -19.72 -9.66 1.17
N SER A 42 -20.80 -10.30 0.70
CA SER A 42 -21.99 -9.59 0.22
C SER A 42 -22.95 -9.21 1.35
N SER A 43 -22.74 -9.76 2.56
CA SER A 43 -23.62 -9.56 3.72
C SER A 43 -23.28 -8.30 4.52
N ALA A 44 -24.29 -7.75 5.17
CA ALA A 44 -24.16 -6.68 6.18
C ALA A 44 -23.20 -7.05 7.30
N ASP A 45 -23.15 -8.33 7.65
CA ASP A 45 -22.37 -8.82 8.79
C ASP A 45 -20.86 -8.84 8.50
N PHE A 46 -20.45 -8.86 7.23
CA PHE A 46 -19.06 -9.14 6.85
C PHE A 46 -18.48 -8.21 5.78
N ASN A 47 -19.28 -7.46 5.01
CA ASN A 47 -18.73 -6.60 3.96
C ASN A 47 -17.70 -5.61 4.51
N TRP A 48 -17.99 -4.99 5.65
CA TRP A 48 -17.09 -4.05 6.34
C TRP A 48 -15.71 -4.61 6.67
N CYS A 49 -15.56 -5.93 6.80
CA CYS A 49 -14.26 -6.57 7.02
C CYS A 49 -13.27 -6.35 5.87
N GLN A 50 -13.78 -6.13 4.64
CA GLN A 50 -12.99 -5.96 3.43
C GLN A 50 -12.60 -4.50 3.17
N LEU A 51 -13.21 -3.56 3.90
CA LEU A 51 -13.03 -2.15 3.63
C LEU A 51 -11.67 -1.69 4.15
N PRO A 52 -10.89 -1.00 3.32
CA PRO A 52 -9.67 -0.37 3.80
C PRO A 52 -10.01 0.82 4.71
N TRP A 53 -9.28 0.97 5.80
CA TRP A 53 -9.40 2.12 6.70
C TRP A 53 -8.06 2.44 7.38
N CYS A 54 -7.94 3.64 7.94
CA CYS A 54 -6.81 4.05 8.77
C CYS A 54 -7.28 4.95 9.93
N PHE A 55 -6.43 5.16 10.93
CA PHE A 55 -6.68 6.14 11.97
C PHE A 55 -6.51 7.57 11.44
N VAL A 56 -7.43 8.45 11.82
CA VAL A 56 -7.51 9.85 11.40
C VAL A 56 -7.64 10.79 12.59
N ASN A 57 -7.37 12.07 12.36
CA ASN A 57 -7.56 13.10 13.37
C ASN A 57 -9.06 13.34 13.65
N SER A 58 -9.38 13.79 14.87
CA SER A 58 -10.66 14.35 15.28
C SER A 58 -11.22 15.48 14.39
N SER A 59 -10.41 16.13 13.56
CA SER A 59 -10.87 17.12 12.57
C SER A 59 -11.39 16.51 11.28
N CYS A 60 -11.13 15.22 11.01
CA CYS A 60 -11.61 14.55 9.80
C CYS A 60 -13.15 14.51 9.79
N ALA A 61 -13.75 14.91 8.66
CA ALA A 61 -15.20 15.03 8.53
C ALA A 61 -15.89 13.65 8.59
N SER A 62 -15.27 12.63 8.00
CA SER A 62 -15.76 11.24 7.95
C SER A 62 -15.26 10.38 9.13
N ARG A 63 -14.77 11.00 10.20
CA ARG A 63 -14.23 10.29 11.35
C ARG A 63 -15.29 9.47 12.07
N ILE A 64 -14.91 8.27 12.52
CA ILE A 64 -15.73 7.37 13.32
C ILE A 64 -14.96 7.05 14.61
N PRO A 65 -15.55 7.19 15.81
CA PRO A 65 -14.86 6.84 17.05
C PRO A 65 -14.64 5.33 17.13
N THR A 66 -13.41 4.90 17.41
CA THR A 66 -13.11 3.47 17.53
C THR A 66 -13.69 2.87 18.81
N ARG A 67 -14.25 1.65 18.70
CA ARG A 67 -14.67 0.85 19.85
C ARG A 67 -13.61 -0.14 20.31
N VAL A 68 -12.58 -0.38 19.50
CA VAL A 68 -11.47 -1.28 19.83
C VAL A 68 -10.69 -0.70 21.00
N PHE A 69 -10.24 0.55 20.88
CA PHE A 69 -9.58 1.27 21.97
C PHE A 69 -10.58 2.14 22.72
N ASN A 70 -11.62 1.53 23.28
CA ASN A 70 -12.66 2.26 24.00
C ASN A 70 -12.06 3.09 25.15
N GLY A 71 -12.48 4.35 25.27
CA GLY A 71 -11.89 5.33 26.20
C GLY A 71 -10.68 6.09 25.64
N SER A 72 -10.19 5.74 24.44
CA SER A 72 -9.23 6.56 23.70
C SER A 72 -9.93 7.72 22.96
N MET A 73 -9.14 8.68 22.47
CA MET A 73 -9.59 9.74 21.56
C MET A 73 -9.29 9.42 20.08
N LEU A 74 -9.13 8.13 19.74
CA LEU A 74 -8.81 7.70 18.38
C LEU A 74 -10.07 7.63 17.52
N TYR A 75 -9.92 8.08 16.27
CA TYR A 75 -10.94 7.98 15.25
C TYR A 75 -10.37 7.29 14.02
N TYR A 76 -11.18 6.54 13.29
CA TYR A 76 -10.81 5.95 12.01
C TYR A 76 -11.74 6.46 10.89
N SER A 77 -11.37 6.25 9.63
CA SER A 77 -12.21 6.58 8.47
C SER A 77 -12.00 5.57 7.35
N TYR A 78 -13.10 5.07 6.79
CA TYR A 78 -13.11 4.30 5.53
C TYR A 78 -12.94 5.22 4.32
N ASP A 79 -13.58 6.40 4.36
CA ASP A 79 -13.59 7.39 3.28
C ASP A 79 -12.19 7.93 2.95
N SER A 80 -11.31 8.00 3.96
CA SER A 80 -9.90 8.38 3.76
C SER A 80 -9.07 7.33 3.00
N CYS A 81 -9.60 6.12 2.78
CA CYS A 81 -8.90 4.99 2.19
C CYS A 81 -9.58 4.54 0.90
N GLY A 82 -9.51 5.38 -0.13
CA GLY A 82 -10.08 5.05 -1.42
C GLY A 82 -11.57 5.37 -1.54
N ASN A 83 -12.08 6.31 -0.74
CA ASN A 83 -13.51 6.64 -0.68
C ASN A 83 -14.41 5.44 -0.33
N ALA A 84 -13.87 4.51 0.47
CA ALA A 84 -14.63 3.36 0.91
C ALA A 84 -15.83 3.83 1.77
N PRO A 85 -17.04 3.32 1.54
CA PRO A 85 -18.23 3.66 2.32
C PRO A 85 -18.17 3.12 3.75
N ASP A 86 -19.01 3.60 4.67
CA ASP A 86 -19.19 2.96 5.97
C ASP A 86 -20.22 1.82 5.89
N CYS A 87 -19.81 0.67 5.35
CA CYS A 87 -20.68 -0.50 5.27
C CYS A 87 -20.86 -1.23 6.61
N TYR A 88 -20.29 -0.73 7.71
CA TYR A 88 -20.54 -1.27 9.04
C TYR A 88 -21.80 -0.64 9.66
N HIS A 89 -21.96 0.67 9.54
CA HIS A 89 -23.13 1.39 10.09
C HIS A 89 -24.24 1.61 9.06
N ASP A 90 -23.88 1.84 7.79
CA ASP A 90 -24.81 2.31 6.75
C ASP A 90 -25.09 1.25 5.68
N PHE A 91 -24.96 -0.03 6.04
CA PHE A 91 -25.26 -1.14 5.14
C PHE A 91 -26.73 -1.08 4.66
N GLY A 92 -26.92 -0.94 3.35
CA GLY A 92 -28.24 -0.79 2.72
C GLY A 92 -28.78 0.64 2.65
N GLN A 93 -28.09 1.62 3.24
CA GLN A 93 -28.37 3.05 3.06
C GLN A 93 -27.40 3.69 2.07
N ASP A 94 -26.10 3.39 2.19
CA ASP A 94 -25.11 3.81 1.21
C ASP A 94 -25.18 2.90 -0.03
N LEU A 95 -25.41 3.50 -1.20
CA LEU A 95 -25.51 2.78 -2.48
C LEU A 95 -24.18 2.15 -2.92
N ARG A 96 -23.07 2.53 -2.29
CA ARG A 96 -21.75 1.91 -2.48
C ARG A 96 -21.59 0.61 -1.68
N CYS A 97 -22.55 0.25 -0.82
CA CYS A 97 -22.57 -1.01 -0.09
C CYS A 97 -23.43 -2.07 -0.82
N PRO A 98 -23.01 -3.35 -0.86
CA PRO A 98 -21.70 -3.85 -0.42
C PRO A 98 -20.56 -3.28 -1.28
N TYR A 99 -19.45 -2.93 -0.62
CA TYR A 99 -18.29 -2.36 -1.29
C TYR A 99 -17.68 -3.36 -2.27
N ASP A 100 -17.65 -3.01 -3.56
CA ASP A 100 -17.10 -3.81 -4.65
C ASP A 100 -16.45 -2.88 -5.70
N PRO A 101 -15.22 -2.42 -5.46
CA PRO A 101 -14.60 -1.39 -6.30
C PRO A 101 -14.38 -1.84 -7.75
N TYR A 102 -14.42 -3.14 -8.03
CA TYR A 102 -14.22 -3.71 -9.37
C TYR A 102 -15.50 -4.22 -10.03
N GLY A 103 -16.64 -4.24 -9.31
CA GLY A 103 -17.88 -4.81 -9.82
C GLY A 103 -17.80 -6.31 -10.14
N SER A 104 -16.78 -7.01 -9.65
CA SER A 104 -16.52 -8.43 -9.91
C SER A 104 -17.29 -9.35 -8.96
N LYS A 105 -18.01 -8.78 -7.99
CA LYS A 105 -18.69 -9.48 -6.89
C LYS A 105 -17.73 -10.26 -6.00
N SER A 106 -16.44 -9.92 -6.01
CA SER A 106 -15.50 -10.37 -4.99
C SER A 106 -15.71 -9.62 -3.68
N TYR A 107 -16.17 -8.36 -3.76
CA TYR A 107 -16.33 -7.42 -2.65
C TYR A 107 -15.04 -7.15 -1.88
N LYS A 108 -13.89 -7.24 -2.57
CA LYS A 108 -12.56 -7.04 -1.99
C LYS A 108 -11.88 -5.80 -2.59
N VAL A 109 -10.96 -5.22 -1.81
CA VAL A 109 -10.15 -4.06 -2.22
C VAL A 109 -9.14 -4.37 -3.34
N HIS A 110 -8.87 -5.65 -3.58
CA HIS A 110 -7.93 -6.11 -4.60
C HIS A 110 -8.64 -6.73 -5.81
N LYS A 111 -7.97 -6.73 -6.97
CA LYS A 111 -8.49 -7.33 -8.20
C LYS A 111 -8.66 -8.85 -8.09
N GLY A 112 -9.52 -9.39 -8.95
CA GLY A 112 -9.62 -10.82 -9.23
C GLY A 112 -8.75 -11.25 -10.42
N ASP A 113 -9.17 -12.33 -11.08
CA ASP A 113 -8.66 -12.79 -12.37
C ASP A 113 -7.15 -13.07 -12.38
N GLY A 114 -6.64 -13.69 -11.32
CA GLY A 114 -5.23 -14.07 -11.17
C GLY A 114 -4.36 -13.00 -10.51
N CYS A 115 -4.91 -11.80 -10.28
CA CYS A 115 -4.27 -10.70 -9.54
C CYS A 115 -4.74 -10.59 -8.09
N GLU A 116 -5.39 -11.60 -7.53
CA GLU A 116 -5.79 -11.60 -6.13
C GLU A 116 -4.58 -11.45 -5.21
N CYS A 117 -4.74 -10.70 -4.12
CA CYS A 117 -3.79 -10.73 -3.03
C CYS A 117 -3.78 -12.14 -2.42
N LEU A 118 -2.70 -12.89 -2.65
CA LEU A 118 -2.61 -14.32 -2.34
C LEU A 118 -2.86 -14.64 -0.86
N PHE A 119 -2.44 -13.72 0.01
CA PHE A 119 -2.45 -13.90 1.45
C PHE A 119 -3.48 -13.00 2.15
N HIS A 120 -4.47 -12.47 1.41
CA HIS A 120 -5.45 -11.57 2.01
C HIS A 120 -6.28 -12.27 3.09
N GLY A 121 -6.10 -11.83 4.33
CA GLY A 121 -6.75 -12.40 5.52
C GLY A 121 -6.05 -13.61 6.14
N ILE A 122 -4.85 -13.98 5.66
CA ILE A 122 -4.02 -15.04 6.22
C ILE A 122 -2.56 -14.57 6.37
N GLU A 123 -1.79 -15.23 7.22
CA GLU A 123 -0.37 -14.91 7.39
C GLU A 123 0.44 -15.51 6.24
N LEU A 124 1.58 -14.89 5.94
CA LEU A 124 2.62 -15.52 5.15
C LEU A 124 3.06 -16.83 5.84
N PRO A 125 3.35 -17.88 5.06
CA PRO A 125 3.94 -19.09 5.62
C PRO A 125 5.27 -18.75 6.31
N PRO A 126 5.53 -19.19 7.55
CA PRO A 126 6.74 -18.84 8.30
C PRO A 126 8.03 -19.13 7.54
N GLU A 127 8.08 -20.21 6.77
CA GLU A 127 9.20 -20.57 5.89
C GLU A 127 9.54 -19.51 4.84
N THR A 128 8.65 -18.56 4.58
CA THR A 128 8.84 -17.48 3.61
C THR A 128 9.80 -16.41 4.14
N PHE A 129 9.73 -16.10 5.43
CA PHE A 129 10.49 -15.01 6.07
C PHE A 129 11.40 -15.51 7.20
N LEU A 130 11.32 -16.79 7.54
CA LEU A 130 12.21 -17.50 8.45
C LEU A 130 13.16 -18.46 7.71
N LEU A 131 13.36 -18.29 6.38
CA LEU A 131 14.31 -19.10 5.60
C LEU A 131 15.61 -19.24 6.41
N ASP A 132 15.97 -20.50 6.69
CA ASP A 132 16.88 -20.93 7.76
C ASP A 132 18.00 -19.92 8.06
N ALA A 133 18.15 -19.56 9.33
CA ALA A 133 19.26 -18.77 9.88
C ALA A 133 20.67 -19.37 9.63
N ASP A 134 20.76 -20.50 8.92
CA ASP A 134 21.99 -21.14 8.42
C ASP A 134 22.30 -20.82 6.95
N ALA A 135 21.39 -20.17 6.22
CA ALA A 135 21.67 -19.60 4.91
C ALA A 135 22.07 -18.13 5.09
N ASP A 136 23.27 -17.80 4.61
CA ASP A 136 23.81 -16.45 4.39
C ASP A 136 22.91 -15.67 3.41
N SER A 137 21.66 -15.42 3.81
CA SER A 137 20.62 -14.80 3.00
C SER A 137 20.17 -13.51 3.67
N ASP A 138 20.39 -12.42 2.93
CA ASP A 138 20.01 -11.03 3.25
C ASP A 138 18.53 -10.92 3.70
N THR A 139 17.68 -11.86 3.28
CA THR A 139 16.26 -11.92 3.62
C THR A 139 15.98 -12.19 5.10
N SER A 140 16.66 -13.14 5.76
CA SER A 140 16.41 -13.43 7.18
C SER A 140 16.85 -12.27 8.08
N GLU A 141 17.89 -11.52 7.69
CA GLU A 141 18.32 -10.33 8.42
C GLU A 141 17.32 -9.18 8.25
N VAL A 142 16.83 -8.98 7.03
CA VAL A 142 15.87 -7.94 6.67
C VAL A 142 14.50 -8.15 7.33
N PHE A 143 13.98 -9.39 7.35
CA PHE A 143 12.65 -9.68 7.90
C PHE A 143 12.67 -10.14 9.36
N GLY A 144 13.78 -10.64 9.89
CA GLY A 144 13.87 -11.19 11.24
C GLY A 144 13.60 -10.19 12.37
N ASN A 145 13.83 -8.90 12.12
CA ASN A 145 13.58 -7.82 13.09
C ASN A 145 12.19 -7.18 12.96
N MET A 146 11.38 -7.62 11.99
CA MET A 146 10.08 -7.05 11.70
C MET A 146 9.00 -7.79 12.47
N SER A 147 8.42 -7.13 13.49
CA SER A 147 7.41 -7.75 14.37
C SER A 147 6.13 -8.20 13.65
N TYR A 148 5.90 -7.67 12.45
CA TYR A 148 4.75 -7.93 11.59
C TYR A 148 5.15 -8.58 10.26
N ALA A 149 6.32 -9.25 10.20
CA ALA A 149 6.80 -9.95 9.01
C ALA A 149 5.75 -10.91 8.41
N GLY A 150 5.02 -11.62 9.28
CA GLY A 150 3.98 -12.56 8.88
C GLY A 150 2.78 -11.94 8.15
N ILE A 151 2.63 -10.61 8.14
CA ILE A 151 1.55 -9.93 7.40
C ILE A 151 2.06 -8.98 6.31
N TYR A 152 3.38 -8.83 6.14
CA TYR A 152 3.94 -7.94 5.14
C TYR A 152 3.46 -8.31 3.73
N GLY A 153 2.92 -7.35 2.97
CA GLY A 153 2.44 -7.61 1.61
C GLY A 153 1.17 -8.48 1.50
N THR A 154 0.49 -8.80 2.59
CA THR A 154 -0.65 -9.75 2.56
C THR A 154 -1.95 -9.15 2.04
N THR A 155 -2.16 -7.84 2.23
CA THR A 155 -3.33 -7.08 1.76
C THR A 155 -2.88 -5.77 1.14
N CYS A 156 -3.75 -5.07 0.41
CA CYS A 156 -3.43 -3.77 -0.16
C CYS A 156 -3.14 -2.73 0.94
N ALA A 157 -1.86 -2.39 1.08
CA ALA A 157 -1.37 -1.36 2.00
C ALA A 157 -0.05 -0.77 1.51
N ALA A 158 0.28 0.44 1.95
CA ALA A 158 1.58 1.08 1.70
C ALA A 158 2.67 0.47 2.61
N TRP A 159 2.97 -0.81 2.40
CA TRP A 159 3.84 -1.61 3.28
C TRP A 159 5.25 -1.06 3.40
N ASP A 160 5.78 -0.47 2.32
CA ASP A 160 7.15 0.04 2.28
C ASP A 160 7.34 1.26 3.20
N GLN A 161 6.29 2.06 3.41
CA GLN A 161 6.29 3.19 4.36
C GLN A 161 6.07 2.75 5.82
N MET A 162 5.70 1.50 6.10
CA MET A 162 5.44 1.07 7.48
C MET A 162 6.72 1.05 8.32
N PRO A 163 6.69 1.51 9.58
CA PRO A 163 7.87 1.50 10.45
C PRO A 163 8.41 0.09 10.70
N GLY A 164 9.69 -0.13 10.40
CA GLY A 164 10.34 -1.44 10.53
C GLY A 164 10.16 -2.34 9.30
N SER A 165 9.63 -1.82 8.20
CA SER A 165 9.67 -2.50 6.91
C SER A 165 11.11 -2.64 6.41
N PRO A 166 11.37 -3.58 5.48
CA PRO A 166 12.63 -3.67 4.74
C PRO A 166 13.10 -2.36 4.09
N TRP A 167 12.16 -1.45 3.81
CA TRP A 167 12.42 -0.21 3.10
C TRP A 167 12.39 1.03 4.00
N ALA A 168 12.25 0.87 5.32
CA ALA A 168 12.07 1.99 6.24
C ALA A 168 13.21 3.05 6.14
N GLU A 169 14.44 2.63 5.86
CA GLU A 169 15.57 3.56 5.65
C GLU A 169 15.51 4.32 4.31
N HIS A 170 14.93 3.71 3.28
CA HIS A 170 14.74 4.29 1.94
C HIS A 170 13.45 5.10 1.83
N CYS A 171 12.50 4.85 2.74
CA CYS A 171 11.20 5.47 2.83
C CYS A 171 11.06 6.27 4.15
N PRO A 172 11.96 7.21 4.48
CA PRO A 172 11.89 7.95 5.72
C PRO A 172 10.65 8.86 5.76
N ARG A 173 10.14 9.13 6.96
CA ARG A 173 8.87 9.86 7.15
C ARG A 173 8.86 11.27 6.52
N ASP A 174 10.01 11.89 6.39
CA ASP A 174 10.24 13.23 5.86
C ASP A 174 10.84 13.25 4.44
N ALA A 175 10.78 12.12 3.72
CA ALA A 175 11.19 12.05 2.32
C ALA A 175 10.43 13.06 1.44
N ASP A 176 11.05 13.46 0.33
CA ASP A 176 10.35 14.16 -0.74
C ASP A 176 9.48 13.17 -1.53
N TRP A 177 8.22 13.06 -1.14
CA TRP A 177 7.28 12.10 -1.71
C TRP A 177 6.86 12.41 -3.14
N CYS A 178 7.19 13.59 -3.66
CA CYS A 178 7.01 13.93 -5.07
C CYS A 178 8.28 13.69 -5.90
N HIS A 179 9.32 13.09 -5.32
CA HIS A 179 10.56 12.71 -6.01
C HIS A 179 10.47 11.29 -6.56
N SER A 180 11.01 11.07 -7.77
CA SER A 180 10.95 9.78 -8.49
C SER A 180 11.51 8.59 -7.70
N GLU A 181 12.44 8.84 -6.78
CA GLU A 181 13.05 7.82 -5.92
C GLU A 181 12.25 7.45 -4.65
N HIS A 182 11.24 8.24 -4.26
CA HIS A 182 10.52 8.05 -2.98
C HIS A 182 9.01 7.89 -3.11
N ASN A 183 8.40 8.36 -4.21
CA ASN A 183 6.94 8.30 -4.38
C ASN A 183 6.38 6.89 -4.26
N TRP A 184 7.13 5.88 -4.72
CA TRP A 184 6.70 4.48 -4.69
C TRP A 184 6.46 3.93 -3.27
N CYS A 185 7.10 4.50 -2.25
CA CYS A 185 6.94 4.09 -0.86
C CYS A 185 5.49 4.17 -0.35
N GLN A 186 4.67 5.04 -0.96
CA GLN A 186 3.30 5.32 -0.54
C GLN A 186 2.25 4.49 -1.29
N LEU A 187 2.69 3.73 -2.30
CA LEU A 187 1.80 2.96 -3.16
C LEU A 187 1.27 1.75 -2.40
N PRO A 188 -0.05 1.50 -2.39
CA PRO A 188 -0.57 0.24 -1.89
C PRO A 188 -0.21 -0.90 -2.85
N TRP A 189 0.18 -2.04 -2.27
CA TRP A 189 0.46 -3.27 -3.00
C TRP A 189 0.17 -4.51 -2.15
N CYS A 190 0.15 -5.67 -2.80
CA CYS A 190 0.18 -6.97 -2.14
C CYS A 190 0.87 -8.02 -3.03
N TYR A 191 1.21 -9.17 -2.44
CA TYR A 191 1.72 -10.33 -3.18
C TYR A 191 0.62 -10.97 -4.04
N VAL A 192 0.95 -11.28 -5.29
CA VAL A 192 0.03 -11.83 -6.30
C VAL A 192 0.62 -13.08 -6.95
N SER A 193 -0.20 -13.83 -7.68
CA SER A 193 0.26 -15.00 -8.40
C SER A 193 1.07 -14.65 -9.67
N GLU A 194 1.80 -15.64 -10.19
CA GLU A 194 2.45 -15.52 -11.52
C GLU A 194 1.43 -15.28 -12.65
N ALA A 195 0.16 -15.65 -12.47
CA ALA A 195 -0.88 -15.42 -13.47
C ALA A 195 -1.27 -13.95 -13.60
N CYS A 196 -0.96 -13.10 -12.62
CA CYS A 196 -1.27 -11.69 -12.68
C CYS A 196 -0.47 -11.00 -13.81
N GLU A 197 -1.17 -10.35 -14.73
CA GLU A 197 -0.55 -9.67 -15.88
C GLU A 197 0.35 -8.50 -15.45
N THR A 198 -0.02 -7.84 -14.35
CA THR A 198 0.69 -6.66 -13.81
C THR A 198 1.69 -7.00 -12.72
N LYS A 199 2.03 -8.28 -12.57
CA LYS A 199 3.00 -8.73 -11.57
C LYS A 199 4.38 -8.08 -11.78
N ILE A 200 5.05 -7.85 -10.67
CA ILE A 200 6.42 -7.36 -10.58
C ILE A 200 7.19 -8.39 -9.74
N SER A 201 8.38 -8.80 -10.21
CA SER A 201 9.24 -9.70 -9.45
C SER A 201 9.76 -9.03 -8.19
N SER A 202 9.68 -9.73 -7.06
CA SER A 202 10.32 -9.32 -5.81
C SER A 202 11.85 -9.30 -5.97
N THR A 203 12.51 -8.37 -5.29
CA THR A 203 13.98 -8.34 -5.18
C THR A 203 14.49 -9.24 -4.05
N PHE A 204 13.62 -9.62 -3.12
CA PHE A 204 14.00 -10.43 -1.94
C PHE A 204 13.83 -11.92 -2.16
N PHE A 205 12.93 -12.33 -3.05
CA PHE A 205 12.53 -13.73 -3.17
C PHE A 205 12.73 -14.20 -4.60
N ASP A 206 13.24 -15.43 -4.74
CA ASP A 206 13.34 -16.07 -6.03
C ASP A 206 11.96 -16.40 -6.60
N ASN A 207 11.93 -16.77 -7.88
CA ASN A 207 10.68 -17.07 -8.60
C ASN A 207 9.99 -18.37 -8.16
N THR A 208 10.60 -19.15 -7.26
CA THR A 208 10.02 -20.39 -6.72
C THR A 208 9.27 -20.16 -5.42
N SER A 209 9.45 -18.98 -4.80
CA SER A 209 8.76 -18.58 -3.59
C SER A 209 7.30 -18.18 -3.85
N ALA A 210 6.42 -18.44 -2.88
CA ALA A 210 5.01 -18.03 -2.93
C ALA A 210 4.82 -16.49 -2.89
N VAL A 211 5.87 -15.75 -2.54
CA VAL A 211 5.94 -14.27 -2.53
C VAL A 211 6.90 -13.73 -3.60
N ALA A 212 7.14 -14.51 -4.65
CA ALA A 212 7.97 -14.12 -5.79
C ALA A 212 7.48 -12.86 -6.52
N PHE A 213 6.18 -12.56 -6.43
CA PHE A 213 5.55 -11.52 -7.22
C PHE A 213 4.61 -10.65 -6.39
N TYR A 214 4.62 -9.35 -6.67
CA TYR A 214 3.70 -8.38 -6.11
C TYR A 214 3.10 -7.50 -7.21
N SER A 215 2.03 -6.77 -6.92
CA SER A 215 1.45 -5.81 -7.86
C SER A 215 0.90 -4.59 -7.12
N TYR A 216 1.19 -3.40 -7.64
CA TYR A 216 0.51 -2.16 -7.24
C TYR A 216 -0.88 -2.09 -7.88
N ASN A 217 -0.99 -2.48 -9.15
CA ASN A 217 -2.22 -2.31 -9.93
C ASN A 217 -3.42 -3.10 -9.38
N THR A 218 -3.17 -4.22 -8.70
CA THR A 218 -4.25 -4.96 -8.03
C THR A 218 -4.93 -4.13 -6.93
N CYS A 219 -4.25 -3.12 -6.37
CA CYS A 219 -4.75 -2.28 -5.31
C CYS A 219 -5.32 -0.98 -5.88
N LEU A 220 -6.61 -0.98 -6.18
CA LEU A 220 -7.36 0.15 -6.74
C LEU A 220 -6.71 0.80 -7.98
N ASP A 221 -6.10 0.00 -8.86
CA ASP A 221 -5.42 0.49 -10.07
C ASP A 221 -4.19 1.38 -9.80
N THR A 222 -3.58 1.27 -8.62
CA THR A 222 -2.37 2.02 -8.28
C THR A 222 -1.25 1.79 -9.32
N PRO A 223 -0.60 2.87 -9.81
CA PRO A 223 0.43 2.79 -10.83
C PRO A 223 1.75 2.24 -10.30
N ASN A 224 2.60 1.73 -11.20
CA ASN A 224 3.96 1.28 -10.85
C ASN A 224 4.97 2.44 -10.95
N CYS A 225 4.91 3.37 -10.00
CA CYS A 225 5.87 4.48 -9.94
C CYS A 225 7.27 4.06 -9.46
N ARG A 226 7.48 2.78 -9.12
CA ARG A 226 8.80 2.24 -8.74
C ARG A 226 9.64 1.88 -9.95
N SER A 227 9.10 1.04 -10.83
CA SER A 227 9.83 0.57 -12.03
C SER A 227 9.65 1.51 -13.21
N VAL A 228 8.56 2.28 -13.24
CA VAL A 228 8.22 3.20 -14.33
C VAL A 228 7.83 4.57 -13.74
N PRO A 229 8.75 5.27 -13.05
CA PRO A 229 8.43 6.55 -12.41
C PRO A 229 7.97 7.62 -13.42
N LEU A 230 8.39 7.57 -14.68
CA LEU A 230 7.95 8.56 -15.68
C LEU A 230 6.64 8.18 -16.39
N ASP A 231 5.88 7.22 -15.87
CA ASP A 231 4.52 6.95 -16.32
C ASP A 231 3.61 8.18 -16.10
N ALA A 232 2.67 8.41 -17.01
CA ALA A 232 1.77 9.56 -16.94
C ALA A 232 0.84 9.54 -15.71
N SER A 233 0.69 8.38 -15.07
CA SER A 233 -0.10 8.18 -13.86
C SER A 233 0.70 8.48 -12.58
N CYS A 234 1.97 8.89 -12.71
CA CYS A 234 2.83 9.24 -11.60
C CYS A 234 3.29 10.71 -11.67
N PRO A 235 3.64 11.36 -10.54
CA PRO A 235 3.70 10.83 -9.18
C PRO A 235 2.31 10.50 -8.61
N PHE A 236 2.22 9.39 -7.87
CA PHE A 236 1.00 8.99 -7.18
C PHE A 236 0.77 9.85 -5.95
N ASP A 237 -0.46 10.32 -5.76
CA ASP A 237 -0.92 10.99 -4.55
C ASP A 237 -2.41 10.74 -4.25
N SER A 238 -2.87 11.36 -3.16
CA SER A 238 -4.26 11.24 -2.69
C SER A 238 -5.36 11.64 -3.68
N ARG A 239 -5.03 12.27 -4.81
CA ARG A 239 -6.00 12.65 -5.84
C ARG A 239 -6.26 11.54 -6.85
N ASP A 240 -5.35 10.57 -6.97
CA ASP A 240 -5.49 9.47 -7.93
C ASP A 240 -6.64 8.55 -7.56
N ILE A 241 -6.53 7.94 -6.38
CA ILE A 241 -7.49 6.94 -5.91
C ILE A 241 -8.11 7.30 -4.56
N ARG A 242 -7.82 8.48 -3.99
CA ARG A 242 -8.21 8.87 -2.62
C ARG A 242 -7.61 8.01 -1.51
N TRP A 243 -6.45 7.42 -1.78
CA TRP A 243 -5.60 6.80 -0.77
C TRP A 243 -4.79 7.89 -0.06
N PRO A 244 -4.60 7.85 1.25
CA PRO A 244 -3.91 8.92 1.95
C PRO A 244 -2.42 8.83 1.66
N THR A 245 -1.87 9.94 1.17
CA THR A 245 -0.45 10.17 0.98
C THR A 245 0.01 11.30 1.89
N ALA A 246 1.30 11.35 2.20
CA ALA A 246 1.82 12.40 3.10
C ALA A 246 1.81 13.80 2.45
N VAL A 247 1.81 13.87 1.12
CA VAL A 247 1.74 15.11 0.34
C VAL A 247 0.91 14.89 -0.92
N SER A 248 0.40 15.97 -1.52
CA SER A 248 -0.12 15.98 -2.88
C SER A 248 0.93 16.57 -3.82
N CYS A 249 1.06 16.01 -5.03
CA CYS A 249 2.03 16.40 -6.05
C CYS A 249 1.31 17.05 -7.26
N PRO A 250 0.72 18.26 -7.11
CA PRO A 250 -0.15 18.87 -8.12
C PRO A 250 0.53 19.25 -9.43
N ASP A 251 1.81 19.59 -9.38
CA ASP A 251 2.48 20.26 -10.49
C ASP A 251 3.42 19.35 -11.30
N SER A 252 3.55 18.06 -10.92
CA SER A 252 4.48 17.02 -11.43
C SER A 252 5.50 16.58 -10.37
N TRP A 253 6.50 15.78 -10.78
CA TRP A 253 7.63 15.39 -9.97
C TRP A 253 8.46 16.59 -9.50
N SER A 254 8.98 16.54 -8.28
CA SER A 254 9.87 17.56 -7.73
C SER A 254 11.26 17.55 -8.39
N ASP A 255 11.62 16.45 -9.06
CA ASP A 255 12.87 16.26 -9.80
C ASP A 255 12.73 16.36 -11.33
N VAL A 256 11.59 16.83 -11.85
CA VAL A 256 11.50 17.17 -13.29
C VAL A 256 12.42 18.35 -13.59
N CYS A 257 13.41 18.13 -14.46
CA CYS A 257 14.28 19.18 -14.96
C CYS A 257 13.49 20.28 -15.70
N GLU A 258 13.79 21.54 -15.40
CA GLU A 258 13.31 22.65 -16.21
C GLU A 258 13.97 22.62 -17.61
N CYS A 259 13.20 22.96 -18.65
CA CYS A 259 13.75 23.15 -19.97
C CYS A 259 14.62 24.42 -19.99
N GLN A 260 15.94 24.22 -19.94
CA GLN A 260 16.96 25.25 -19.74
C GLN A 260 16.86 26.44 -20.71
N TYR A 261 16.39 26.20 -21.94
CA TYR A 261 16.28 27.23 -22.98
C TYR A 261 14.85 27.41 -23.49
N GLN A 262 13.83 26.97 -22.75
CA GLN A 262 12.42 27.11 -23.15
C GLN A 262 12.09 28.58 -23.49
N GLY A 263 11.70 28.83 -24.73
CA GLY A 263 11.36 30.18 -25.20
C GLY A 263 12.56 31.14 -25.38
N SER A 264 13.81 30.63 -25.34
CA SER A 264 15.03 31.42 -25.53
C SER A 264 15.93 30.84 -26.63
N LEU A 265 16.79 31.68 -27.21
CA LEU A 265 17.84 31.19 -28.11
C LEU A 265 18.91 30.43 -27.32
N LEU A 266 19.44 29.36 -27.91
CA LEU A 266 20.63 28.70 -27.37
C LEU A 266 21.79 29.71 -27.25
N PRO A 267 22.60 29.66 -26.18
CA PRO A 267 23.84 30.42 -26.11
C PRO A 267 24.71 30.18 -27.35
N GLY A 268 25.15 31.27 -27.99
CA GLY A 268 26.02 31.25 -29.19
C GLY A 268 27.16 30.22 -29.14
N PRO A 269 27.91 30.11 -28.02
CA PRO A 269 28.98 29.12 -27.88
C PRO A 269 28.54 27.66 -28.05
N LEU A 270 27.31 27.29 -27.67
CA LEU A 270 26.86 25.90 -27.76
C LEU A 270 26.84 25.36 -29.19
N PHE A 271 26.51 26.19 -30.18
CA PHE A 271 26.41 25.78 -31.58
C PHE A 271 27.49 26.38 -32.47
N THR A 272 28.42 27.16 -31.89
CA THR A 272 29.59 27.68 -32.60
C THR A 272 30.90 27.00 -32.17
N GLN A 273 30.93 26.31 -31.02
CA GLN A 273 32.13 25.66 -30.47
C GLN A 273 31.97 24.15 -30.26
N PHE A 274 30.76 23.60 -30.47
CA PHE A 274 30.46 22.18 -30.32
C PHE A 274 29.52 21.68 -31.43
N PRO A 275 29.55 20.39 -31.78
CA PRO A 275 30.50 19.38 -31.30
C PRO A 275 31.78 19.36 -32.14
N ALA A 276 32.94 19.14 -31.50
CA ALA A 276 34.23 18.99 -32.18
C ALA A 276 34.38 17.59 -32.85
N GLU A 277 33.58 16.61 -32.43
CA GLU A 277 33.49 15.25 -32.98
C GLU A 277 32.03 14.78 -32.93
N GLU A 278 31.58 13.98 -33.90
CA GLU A 278 30.25 13.39 -33.84
C GLU A 278 30.10 12.49 -32.60
N PRO A 279 28.94 12.51 -31.91
CA PRO A 279 28.66 11.51 -30.88
C PRO A 279 28.80 10.11 -31.49
N ARG A 280 29.54 9.22 -30.83
CA ARG A 280 29.69 7.84 -31.31
C ARG A 280 28.29 7.25 -31.53
N ARG A 281 28.06 6.70 -32.72
CA ARG A 281 26.87 5.88 -32.99
C ARG A 281 26.87 4.73 -31.97
N PHE A 282 25.84 4.68 -31.13
CA PHE A 282 25.49 3.48 -30.38
C PHE A 282 24.81 2.47 -31.32
#